data_AF-A0A420R9U5-F1
#
_entry.id   AF-A0A420R9U5-F1
#
_cell.length_a   1.000
_cell.length_b   1.000
_cell.length_c   1.000
_cell.angle_alpha   90.00
_cell.angle_beta   90.00
_cell.angle_gamma   90.00
#
_symmetry.space_group_name_H-M   'P 1'
#
loop_
_entity.id
_entity.type
_entity.pdbx_description
1 polymer ?
#
loop_
_entity_poly.entity_id
_entity_poly.type
_entity_poly.pdbx_seq_one_letter_code
_entity_poly.pdbx_strand_id
1 'polypeptide(L)'
;MKLSNFLLAALAASTHAQNVFPRGTRPSNILDSRALLQDIVTFDEHSLFIHGERVTIFSAEIHPFRLPVASLYPDLFQKVKAMGFNMVSFYVDWALLEGKPGEFRSEDALDLQPFIDAAHEAGIYLLARPGPYINAEVSGGGFPGWLQRVKGFLRTNATDYLAATDNYVAHVAKIIAKAQITNGGPVILYQPENEYSAAQGTPFPNHDYLKYVNDQVRKAGVVVPLINNDAWQGGTGAPGTGPGAVDIYANPYTWPKDGLPTTWHAEHEKISPNTPYSIIEVSGGFDPPGGGGFDNCYELTNHEFARIFYKNNLAAGVTIFNIYMTWGGTNWGNLGHSDGYTSYDYGAAIKEDRTITREKYSEIKLQGQFLRVSPNYAIAEASNFTTTKYTDNKNIAVTALTTKKDDAFYVVRHADYRTTDSASYKLKVKTSTGTLTIPQLGGSLSLHRRDSKIHVVDYPVGKFKLLYSTAEVFTWKVLGDKTVLVVYGGADEVHEVAVKGQEKVKVVEGDGVKIEKKNGAGVFQFNTSTKRRVVQAGSLYIYLLGKSSHVS
;
A
#
# COMPACT_ATOMS: atom_id res chain seq x y z
N MET A 1 7.36 -22.43 51.03
CA MET A 1 7.39 -22.67 49.58
C MET A 1 6.37 -21.72 48.94
N LYS A 2 6.88 -20.61 48.35
CA LYS A 2 6.32 -19.63 47.37
C LYS A 2 4.91 -19.03 47.66
N LEU A 3 4.75 -17.77 48.10
CA LEU A 3 4.82 -16.48 47.34
C LEU A 3 4.06 -16.56 46.00
N SER A 4 3.23 -15.63 45.51
CA SER A 4 2.67 -14.34 45.95
C SER A 4 1.82 -13.89 44.74
N ASN A 5 0.55 -13.51 44.89
CA ASN A 5 -0.23 -12.89 43.82
C ASN A 5 -1.09 -11.79 44.44
N PHE A 6 -0.64 -10.54 44.34
CA PHE A 6 -1.46 -9.32 44.34
C PHE A 6 -0.50 -8.13 44.27
N LEU A 7 -0.30 -7.58 43.07
CA LEU A 7 -0.06 -6.15 42.80
C LEU A 7 0.24 -6.00 41.30
N LEU A 8 -0.71 -5.47 40.52
CA LEU A 8 -0.39 -4.72 39.30
C LEU A 8 -1.60 -3.85 38.93
N ALA A 9 -1.70 -2.72 39.63
CA ALA A 9 -2.46 -1.57 39.21
C ALA A 9 -1.56 -0.35 39.41
N ALA A 10 -1.61 0.58 38.46
CA ALA A 10 -0.82 1.81 38.34
C ALA A 10 0.57 1.65 37.69
N LEU A 11 0.65 1.93 36.39
CA LEU A 11 1.57 2.91 35.79
C LEU A 11 1.33 2.98 34.27
N ALA A 12 0.33 3.75 33.87
CA ALA A 12 0.17 4.21 32.49
C ALA A 12 -0.14 5.73 32.53
N ALA A 13 0.89 6.50 32.85
CA ALA A 13 0.90 7.95 32.67
C ALA A 13 2.24 8.32 32.03
N SER A 14 2.39 8.00 30.75
CA SER A 14 3.45 8.57 29.91
C SER A 14 2.90 9.82 29.23
N THR A 15 3.44 10.95 29.68
CA THR A 15 3.27 12.31 29.19
C THR A 15 3.21 12.40 27.66
N HIS A 16 2.05 12.81 27.14
CA HIS A 16 1.92 13.29 25.77
C HIS A 16 2.60 14.66 25.67
N ALA A 17 3.78 14.69 25.06
CA ALA A 17 4.35 15.94 24.57
C ALA A 17 3.49 16.43 23.40
N GLN A 18 2.65 17.42 23.65
CA GLN A 18 1.89 18.14 22.63
C GLN A 18 2.88 18.88 21.71
N ASN A 19 3.22 18.27 20.59
CA ASN A 19 3.73 19.02 19.45
C ASN A 19 2.51 19.68 18.79
N VAL A 20 2.36 20.98 19.03
CA VAL A 20 1.38 21.83 18.35
C VAL A 20 1.80 21.96 16.88
N PHE A 21 1.27 21.08 16.04
CA PHE A 21 1.21 21.34 14.61
C PHE A 21 0.01 22.26 14.34
N PRO A 22 0.12 23.24 13.41
CA PRO A 22 -1.02 24.06 13.07
C PRO A 22 -2.12 23.16 12.52
N ARG A 23 -3.30 23.17 13.16
CA ARG A 23 -4.53 22.63 12.57
C ARG A 23 -4.69 23.34 11.23
N GLY A 24 -4.52 22.62 10.13
CA GLY A 24 -4.75 23.15 8.79
C GLY A 24 -6.17 23.70 8.71
N THR A 25 -6.30 25.00 8.44
CA THR A 25 -7.60 25.61 8.17
C THR A 25 -8.16 25.05 6.87
N ARG A 26 -9.40 24.55 6.95
CA ARG A 26 -10.24 24.10 5.84
C ARG A 26 -10.15 25.06 4.66
N PRO A 27 -9.93 24.58 3.42
CA PRO A 27 -10.25 25.35 2.23
C PRO A 27 -11.76 25.61 2.22
N SER A 28 -12.16 26.83 2.52
CA SER A 28 -13.53 27.30 2.34
C SER A 28 -13.74 27.54 0.85
N ASN A 29 -14.27 26.54 0.15
CA ASN A 29 -15.21 26.67 -0.98
C ASN A 29 -15.39 25.28 -1.62
N ILE A 30 -16.58 24.71 -1.42
CA ILE A 30 -17.36 23.82 -2.31
C ILE A 30 -18.47 23.28 -1.40
N LEU A 31 -19.65 23.90 -1.45
CA LEU A 31 -20.90 23.28 -1.02
C LEU A 31 -21.35 22.41 -2.18
N ASP A 32 -20.89 21.15 -2.19
CA ASP A 32 -21.54 20.09 -2.94
C ASP A 32 -22.22 19.16 -1.94
N SER A 33 -23.33 18.55 -2.34
CA SER A 33 -24.21 17.69 -1.52
C SER A 33 -23.55 16.43 -0.93
N ARG A 34 -22.22 16.33 -1.01
CA ARG A 34 -21.34 15.21 -0.63
C ARG A 34 -20.45 15.57 0.57
N ALA A 35 -21.01 16.26 1.56
CA ALA A 35 -20.30 16.42 2.83
C ALA A 35 -19.98 15.02 3.38
N LEU A 36 -18.71 14.78 3.71
CA LEU A 36 -18.32 13.57 4.42
C LEU A 36 -19.23 13.39 5.63
N LEU A 37 -19.68 12.16 5.86
CA LEU A 37 -20.65 11.84 6.92
C LEU A 37 -20.02 11.85 8.33
N GLN A 38 -18.71 12.10 8.40
CA GLN A 38 -17.88 12.12 9.60
C GLN A 38 -16.57 12.88 9.30
N ASP A 39 -15.81 13.26 10.33
CA ASP A 39 -14.56 14.05 10.25
C ASP A 39 -13.29 13.31 10.72
N ILE A 40 -13.39 11.99 10.92
CA ILE A 40 -12.30 11.12 11.36
C ILE A 40 -11.46 10.63 10.19
N VAL A 41 -12.10 10.13 9.13
CA VAL A 41 -11.45 9.71 7.89
C VAL A 41 -11.90 10.67 6.79
N THR A 42 -11.00 11.57 6.42
CA THR A 42 -11.22 12.53 5.33
C THR A 42 -10.14 12.36 4.27
N PHE A 43 -10.19 13.13 3.20
CA PHE A 43 -9.18 13.07 2.14
C PHE A 43 -9.15 14.38 1.34
N ASP A 44 -8.09 14.54 0.56
CA ASP A 44 -7.97 15.55 -0.48
C ASP A 44 -7.32 14.96 -1.74
N GLU A 45 -6.89 15.79 -2.68
CA GLU A 45 -6.22 15.35 -3.92
C GLU A 45 -4.96 14.51 -3.69
N HIS A 46 -4.34 14.59 -2.50
CA HIS A 46 -3.06 13.96 -2.25
C HIS A 46 -3.16 12.68 -1.44
N SER A 47 -3.92 12.66 -0.33
CA SER A 47 -3.93 11.51 0.60
C SER A 47 -5.17 11.47 1.48
N LEU A 48 -5.36 10.33 2.14
CA LEU A 48 -6.27 10.26 3.28
C LEU A 48 -5.72 11.07 4.47
N PHE A 49 -6.64 11.53 5.30
CA PHE A 49 -6.40 11.94 6.66
C PHE A 49 -7.10 10.99 7.61
N ILE A 50 -6.42 10.56 8.66
CA ILE A 50 -7.00 9.81 9.77
C ILE A 50 -6.76 10.62 11.03
N HIS A 51 -7.84 11.01 11.73
CA HIS A 51 -7.80 11.95 12.85
C HIS A 51 -7.05 13.26 12.53
N GLY A 52 -7.17 13.75 11.29
CA GLY A 52 -6.52 14.98 10.82
C GLY A 52 -5.04 14.83 10.46
N GLU A 53 -4.45 13.64 10.57
CA GLU A 53 -3.08 13.37 10.13
C GLU A 53 -3.07 12.74 8.74
N ARG A 54 -2.23 13.25 7.83
CA ARG A 54 -2.04 12.64 6.50
C ARG A 54 -1.44 11.25 6.63
N VAL A 55 -1.99 10.30 5.89
CA VAL A 55 -1.51 8.92 5.87
C VAL A 55 -1.40 8.43 4.43
N THR A 56 -0.22 7.92 4.09
CA THR A 56 -0.06 7.03 2.93
C THR A 56 -0.51 5.64 3.35
N ILE A 57 -1.53 5.10 2.69
CA ILE A 57 -2.05 3.78 2.94
C ILE A 57 -1.27 2.76 2.11
N PHE A 58 -0.68 1.79 2.81
CA PHE A 58 -0.07 0.62 2.19
C PHE A 58 -0.71 -0.63 2.79
N SER A 59 -1.41 -1.36 1.93
CA SER A 59 -2.44 -2.32 2.31
C SER A 59 -2.16 -3.72 1.75
N ALA A 60 -2.58 -4.71 2.52
CA ALA A 60 -2.45 -6.12 2.21
C ALA A 60 -3.82 -6.75 1.99
N GLU A 61 -4.02 -7.47 0.88
CA GLU A 61 -5.23 -8.28 0.75
C GLU A 61 -5.10 -9.61 1.52
N ILE A 62 -6.10 -9.89 2.36
CA ILE A 62 -6.27 -11.14 3.13
C ILE A 62 -7.77 -11.47 3.20
N HIS A 63 -8.14 -12.71 2.88
CA HIS A 63 -9.55 -13.15 2.95
C HIS A 63 -9.79 -14.00 4.20
N PRO A 64 -10.61 -13.55 5.17
CA PRO A 64 -10.84 -14.30 6.42
C PRO A 64 -11.44 -15.68 6.17
N PHE A 65 -12.32 -15.81 5.16
CA PHE A 65 -12.95 -17.08 4.80
C PHE A 65 -11.99 -18.12 4.20
N ARG A 66 -10.77 -17.73 3.78
CA ARG A 66 -9.72 -18.66 3.33
C ARG A 66 -8.84 -19.17 4.48
N LEU A 67 -9.07 -18.72 5.72
CA LEU A 67 -8.45 -19.21 6.95
C LEU A 67 -9.51 -19.46 8.03
N PRO A 68 -10.16 -20.64 8.07
CA PRO A 68 -11.23 -20.95 9.01
C PRO A 68 -10.69 -21.29 10.42
N VAL A 69 -9.68 -20.56 10.89
CA VAL A 69 -9.00 -20.77 12.17
C VAL A 69 -8.74 -19.40 12.80
N ALA A 70 -9.72 -18.92 13.56
CA ALA A 70 -9.72 -17.56 14.13
C ALA A 70 -8.46 -17.21 14.93
N SER A 71 -7.91 -18.17 15.68
CA SER A 71 -6.70 -17.99 16.49
C SER A 71 -5.42 -17.73 15.66
N LEU A 72 -5.47 -17.88 14.33
CA LEU A 72 -4.36 -17.60 13.43
C LEU A 72 -4.45 -16.23 12.75
N TYR A 73 -5.54 -15.46 12.92
CA TYR A 73 -5.59 -14.10 12.40
C TYR A 73 -4.51 -13.19 13.00
N PRO A 74 -4.22 -13.21 14.32
CA PRO A 74 -3.13 -12.40 14.88
C PRO A 74 -1.77 -12.66 14.22
N ASP A 75 -1.46 -13.91 13.85
CA ASP A 75 -0.23 -14.26 13.14
C ASP A 75 -0.11 -13.54 11.78
N LEU A 76 -1.19 -13.52 11.00
CA LEU A 76 -1.22 -12.81 9.72
C LEU A 76 -1.06 -11.29 9.91
N PHE A 77 -1.81 -10.69 10.84
CA PHE A 77 -1.73 -9.25 11.07
C PHE A 77 -0.35 -8.81 11.61
N GLN A 78 0.30 -9.62 12.44
CA GLN A 78 1.66 -9.36 12.90
C GLN A 78 2.67 -9.36 11.74
N LYS A 79 2.54 -10.31 10.80
CA LYS A 79 3.38 -10.37 9.59
C LYS A 79 3.16 -9.16 8.69
N VAL A 80 1.90 -8.79 8.44
CA VAL A 80 1.54 -7.57 7.69
C VAL A 80 2.13 -6.31 8.35
N LYS A 81 1.95 -6.16 9.67
CA LYS A 81 2.50 -5.04 10.42
C LYS A 81 4.02 -4.97 10.33
N ALA A 82 4.71 -6.11 10.38
CA ALA A 82 6.16 -6.22 10.27
C ALA A 82 6.69 -5.80 8.88
N MET A 83 5.90 -5.99 7.82
CA MET A 83 6.20 -5.46 6.48
C MET A 83 6.09 -3.93 6.40
N GLY A 84 5.55 -3.27 7.43
CA GLY A 84 5.36 -1.82 7.44
C GLY A 84 4.00 -1.38 6.88
N PHE A 85 3.06 -2.31 6.72
CA PHE A 85 1.72 -2.00 6.24
C PHE A 85 0.89 -1.40 7.38
N ASN A 86 -0.13 -0.64 7.01
CA ASN A 86 -1.04 0.02 7.95
C ASN A 86 -2.52 -0.29 7.70
N MET A 87 -2.83 -1.02 6.63
CA MET A 87 -4.20 -1.46 6.33
C MET A 87 -4.21 -2.91 5.82
N VAL A 88 -5.32 -3.61 6.04
CA VAL A 88 -5.67 -4.86 5.35
C VAL A 88 -6.99 -4.64 4.61
N SER A 89 -7.02 -5.08 3.37
CA SER A 89 -8.23 -5.15 2.56
C SER A 89 -8.74 -6.59 2.58
N PHE A 90 -10.05 -6.76 2.68
CA PHE A 90 -10.65 -8.10 2.77
C PHE A 90 -12.00 -8.18 2.08
N TYR A 91 -12.21 -9.27 1.34
CA TYR A 91 -13.53 -9.69 0.87
C TYR A 91 -14.34 -10.41 1.96
N VAL A 92 -15.67 -10.38 1.80
CA VAL A 92 -16.61 -11.28 2.49
C VAL A 92 -17.37 -12.07 1.43
N ASP A 93 -17.41 -13.40 1.58
CA ASP A 93 -18.06 -14.29 0.61
C ASP A 93 -19.52 -14.56 1.00
N TRP A 94 -20.46 -13.95 0.26
CA TRP A 94 -21.89 -14.10 0.48
C TRP A 94 -22.36 -15.56 0.36
N ALA A 95 -21.79 -16.35 -0.55
CA ALA A 95 -22.16 -17.75 -0.76
C ALA A 95 -21.99 -18.59 0.52
N LEU A 96 -21.02 -18.25 1.37
CA LEU A 96 -20.78 -18.93 2.64
C LEU A 96 -21.72 -18.45 3.76
N LEU A 97 -22.12 -17.18 3.75
CA LEU A 97 -22.92 -16.58 4.83
C LEU A 97 -24.43 -16.74 4.64
N GLU A 98 -24.90 -16.98 3.42
CA GLU A 98 -26.34 -17.14 3.14
C GLU A 98 -26.61 -18.30 2.17
N GLY A 99 -26.07 -19.48 2.49
CA GLY A 99 -26.29 -20.70 1.70
C GLY A 99 -27.77 -21.08 1.54
N LYS A 100 -28.61 -20.69 2.53
CA LYS A 100 -30.08 -20.77 2.45
C LYS A 100 -30.65 -19.33 2.35
N PRO A 101 -31.44 -19.01 1.31
CA PRO A 101 -31.99 -17.65 1.13
C PRO A 101 -32.79 -17.21 2.35
N GLY A 102 -32.52 -16.00 2.84
CA GLY A 102 -33.16 -15.42 4.03
C GLY A 102 -32.52 -15.82 5.36
N GLU A 103 -31.54 -16.74 5.39
CA GLU A 103 -30.84 -17.18 6.60
C GLU A 103 -29.36 -16.76 6.56
N PHE A 104 -29.08 -15.54 7.01
CA PHE A 104 -27.70 -15.06 7.18
C PHE A 104 -27.06 -15.68 8.44
N ARG A 105 -25.88 -16.28 8.28
CA ARG A 105 -25.10 -16.92 9.35
C ARG A 105 -23.64 -16.49 9.26
N SER A 106 -23.19 -15.68 10.22
CA SER A 106 -21.77 -15.34 10.45
C SER A 106 -21.44 -15.81 11.86
N GLU A 107 -21.19 -17.11 11.97
CA GLU A 107 -20.92 -17.84 13.22
C GLU A 107 -19.73 -18.78 13.01
N ASP A 108 -19.14 -19.25 14.11
CA ASP A 108 -18.00 -20.17 14.12
C ASP A 108 -16.85 -19.71 13.21
N ALA A 109 -16.45 -20.54 12.23
CA ALA A 109 -15.35 -20.25 11.31
C ALA A 109 -15.66 -19.11 10.30
N LEU A 110 -16.91 -18.66 10.23
CA LEU A 110 -17.38 -17.59 9.36
C LEU A 110 -17.71 -16.30 10.14
N ASP A 111 -17.47 -16.27 11.44
CA ASP A 111 -17.55 -15.06 12.25
C ASP A 111 -16.43 -14.08 11.88
N LEU A 112 -16.80 -12.86 11.51
CA LEU A 112 -15.85 -11.79 11.16
C LEU A 112 -15.24 -11.11 12.40
N GLN A 113 -15.87 -11.23 13.57
CA GLN A 113 -15.43 -10.51 14.76
C GLN A 113 -13.98 -10.83 15.17
N PRO A 114 -13.54 -12.11 15.21
CA PRO A 114 -12.14 -12.41 15.55
C PRO A 114 -11.13 -11.82 14.55
N PHE A 115 -11.50 -11.68 13.28
CA PHE A 115 -10.64 -11.05 12.27
C PHE A 115 -10.53 -9.54 12.50
N ILE A 116 -11.66 -8.89 12.79
CA ILE A 116 -11.73 -7.46 13.12
C ILE A 116 -10.95 -7.16 14.40
N ASP A 117 -11.10 -7.99 15.44
CA ASP A 117 -10.40 -7.85 16.70
C ASP A 117 -8.87 -7.99 16.53
N ALA A 118 -8.43 -8.97 15.73
CA ALA A 118 -7.02 -9.16 15.44
C ALA A 118 -6.41 -7.97 14.68
N ALA A 119 -7.17 -7.34 13.76
CA ALA A 119 -6.75 -6.12 13.08
C ALA A 119 -6.57 -4.97 14.07
N HIS A 120 -7.56 -4.77 14.94
CA HIS A 120 -7.54 -3.74 15.97
C HIS A 120 -6.37 -3.92 16.95
N GLU A 121 -6.14 -5.15 17.44
CA GLU A 121 -5.03 -5.48 18.35
C GLU A 121 -3.65 -5.24 17.70
N ALA A 122 -3.50 -5.55 16.41
CA ALA A 122 -2.26 -5.30 15.67
C ALA A 122 -2.06 -3.81 15.28
N GLY A 123 -3.05 -2.96 15.52
CA GLY A 123 -3.06 -1.57 15.05
C GLY A 123 -3.01 -1.47 13.53
N ILE A 124 -3.79 -2.30 12.85
CA ILE A 124 -3.97 -2.34 11.39
C ILE A 124 -5.40 -1.90 11.06
N TYR A 125 -5.53 -0.91 10.18
CA TYR A 125 -6.83 -0.48 9.67
C TYR A 125 -7.40 -1.50 8.69
N LEU A 126 -8.70 -1.39 8.39
CA LEU A 126 -9.39 -2.25 7.43
C LEU A 126 -10.07 -1.47 6.29
N LEU A 127 -9.92 -1.98 5.08
CA LEU A 127 -10.81 -1.74 3.94
C LEU A 127 -11.74 -2.93 3.79
N ALA A 128 -13.03 -2.72 4.07
CA ALA A 128 -14.03 -3.79 3.97
C ALA A 128 -14.61 -3.86 2.55
N ARG A 129 -14.60 -5.04 1.93
CA ARG A 129 -15.08 -5.26 0.55
C ARG A 129 -16.12 -6.38 0.51
N PRO A 130 -17.32 -6.24 1.07
CA PRO A 130 -18.24 -7.37 1.19
C PRO A 130 -19.05 -7.68 -0.09
N GLY A 131 -18.81 -7.00 -1.20
CA GLY A 131 -19.56 -7.22 -2.45
C GLY A 131 -20.88 -6.42 -2.54
N PRO A 132 -22.00 -7.00 -3.03
CA PRO A 132 -22.35 -8.44 -2.98
C PRO A 132 -21.66 -9.37 -3.97
N TYR A 133 -21.18 -8.84 -5.09
CA TYR A 133 -20.28 -9.56 -6.00
C TYR A 133 -18.83 -9.24 -5.62
N ILE A 134 -17.96 -10.25 -5.53
CA ILE A 134 -16.55 -10.06 -5.17
C ILE A 134 -15.56 -10.64 -6.18
N ASN A 135 -16.03 -11.42 -7.16
CA ASN A 135 -15.18 -12.20 -8.06
C ASN A 135 -14.24 -13.15 -7.28
N ALA A 136 -13.05 -12.68 -6.89
CA ALA A 136 -12.11 -13.29 -5.95
C ALA A 136 -11.70 -14.76 -6.21
N GLU A 137 -11.94 -15.28 -7.41
CA GLU A 137 -11.76 -16.69 -7.79
C GLU A 137 -12.50 -17.66 -6.84
N VAL A 138 -13.64 -17.22 -6.28
CA VAL A 138 -14.54 -18.05 -5.47
C VAL A 138 -15.76 -18.47 -6.28
N SER A 139 -16.41 -19.54 -5.85
CA SER A 139 -17.61 -20.08 -6.49
C SER A 139 -18.67 -18.99 -6.68
N GLY A 140 -19.22 -18.87 -7.89
CA GLY A 140 -20.21 -17.85 -8.25
C GLY A 140 -19.70 -16.40 -8.17
N GLY A 141 -18.41 -16.16 -7.95
CA GLY A 141 -17.87 -14.82 -7.68
C GLY A 141 -18.38 -14.23 -6.37
N GLY A 142 -18.75 -15.10 -5.42
CA GLY A 142 -19.36 -14.77 -4.13
C GLY A 142 -20.87 -14.92 -4.12
N PHE A 143 -21.51 -15.12 -5.27
CA PHE A 143 -22.95 -15.34 -5.34
C PHE A 143 -23.34 -16.75 -4.86
N PRO A 144 -24.31 -16.86 -3.92
CA PRO A 144 -24.89 -18.15 -3.58
C PRO A 144 -25.52 -18.80 -4.81
N GLY A 145 -25.38 -20.13 -4.95
CA GLY A 145 -25.90 -20.87 -6.11
C GLY A 145 -27.42 -20.76 -6.31
N TRP A 146 -28.18 -20.35 -5.28
CA TRP A 146 -29.61 -20.10 -5.41
C TRP A 146 -29.96 -18.88 -6.28
N LEU A 147 -29.01 -17.97 -6.54
CA LEU A 147 -29.19 -16.87 -7.49
C LEU A 147 -29.41 -17.34 -8.93
N GLN A 148 -29.07 -18.60 -9.28
CA GLN A 148 -29.45 -19.19 -10.57
C GLN A 148 -30.97 -19.25 -10.80
N ARG A 149 -31.79 -19.09 -9.74
CA ARG A 149 -33.26 -19.06 -9.83
C ARG A 149 -33.83 -17.65 -9.93
N VAL A 150 -33.00 -16.62 -9.80
CA VAL A 150 -33.38 -15.22 -10.06
C VAL A 150 -33.39 -15.01 -11.58
N LYS A 151 -34.45 -14.37 -12.10
CA LYS A 151 -34.66 -14.25 -13.55
C LYS A 151 -34.00 -13.00 -14.11
N GLY A 152 -33.97 -11.93 -13.33
CA GLY A 152 -33.31 -10.68 -13.67
C GLY A 152 -31.81 -10.86 -13.87
N PHE A 153 -31.23 -9.99 -14.69
CA PHE A 153 -29.78 -9.94 -14.87
C PHE A 153 -29.11 -9.58 -13.54
N LEU A 154 -28.19 -10.42 -13.08
CA LEU A 154 -27.38 -10.14 -11.90
C LEU A 154 -26.54 -8.88 -12.14
N ARG A 155 -26.23 -8.14 -11.07
CA ARG A 155 -25.46 -6.88 -11.11
C ARG A 155 -26.12 -5.79 -11.98
N THR A 156 -27.45 -5.75 -11.97
CA THR A 156 -28.26 -4.70 -12.61
C THR A 156 -29.32 -4.20 -11.65
N ASN A 157 -30.13 -3.22 -12.05
CA ASN A 157 -31.28 -2.76 -11.27
C ASN A 157 -32.53 -3.66 -11.43
N ALA A 158 -32.38 -4.91 -11.89
CA ALA A 158 -33.47 -5.88 -11.88
C ALA A 158 -33.98 -6.11 -10.44
N THR A 159 -35.27 -5.91 -10.21
CA THR A 159 -35.83 -5.84 -8.85
C THR A 159 -35.73 -7.14 -8.08
N ASP A 160 -35.79 -8.28 -8.76
CA ASP A 160 -35.62 -9.61 -8.15
C ASP A 160 -34.15 -9.88 -7.74
N TYR A 161 -33.17 -9.36 -8.49
CA TYR A 161 -31.77 -9.38 -8.07
C TYR A 161 -31.50 -8.42 -6.91
N LEU A 162 -31.98 -7.18 -6.99
CA LEU A 162 -31.81 -6.19 -5.92
C LEU A 162 -32.40 -6.67 -4.59
N ALA A 163 -33.63 -7.19 -4.61
CA ALA A 163 -34.28 -7.76 -3.43
C ALA A 163 -33.54 -8.99 -2.88
N ALA A 164 -32.85 -9.75 -3.74
CA ALA A 164 -32.07 -10.90 -3.31
C ALA A 164 -30.81 -10.51 -2.51
N THR A 165 -30.23 -9.33 -2.74
CA THR A 165 -29.04 -8.87 -2.01
C THR A 165 -29.36 -8.20 -0.67
N ASP A 166 -30.60 -7.71 -0.50
CA ASP A 166 -31.01 -6.89 0.65
C ASP A 166 -30.70 -7.55 2.00
N ASN A 167 -31.00 -8.85 2.16
CA ASN A 167 -30.78 -9.56 3.42
C ASN A 167 -29.29 -9.64 3.77
N TYR A 168 -28.47 -10.08 2.82
CA TYR A 168 -27.03 -10.17 3.00
C TYR A 168 -26.40 -8.81 3.32
N VAL A 169 -26.66 -7.79 2.50
CA VAL A 169 -26.03 -6.46 2.66
C VAL A 169 -26.44 -5.85 3.99
N ALA A 170 -27.72 -5.94 4.38
CA ALA A 170 -28.20 -5.40 5.66
C ALA A 170 -27.48 -6.02 6.88
N HIS A 171 -27.14 -7.32 6.82
CA HIS A 171 -26.44 -7.99 7.91
C HIS A 171 -24.94 -7.71 7.89
N VAL A 172 -24.26 -7.96 6.76
CA VAL A 172 -22.80 -7.81 6.67
C VAL A 172 -22.37 -6.36 6.84
N ALA A 173 -23.08 -5.41 6.23
CA ALA A 173 -22.75 -3.99 6.35
C ALA A 173 -23.04 -3.47 7.77
N LYS A 174 -23.99 -4.07 8.51
CA LYS A 174 -24.22 -3.73 9.92
C LYS A 174 -23.11 -4.25 10.84
N ILE A 175 -22.54 -5.43 10.56
CA ILE A 175 -21.33 -5.91 11.26
C ILE A 175 -20.18 -4.93 11.01
N ILE A 176 -19.95 -4.59 9.74
CA ILE A 176 -18.89 -3.65 9.34
C ILE A 176 -19.11 -2.25 9.94
N ALA A 177 -20.37 -1.78 9.97
CA ALA A 177 -20.71 -0.47 10.52
C ALA A 177 -20.32 -0.35 12.00
N LYS A 178 -20.50 -1.41 12.80
CA LYS A 178 -20.05 -1.45 14.21
C LYS A 178 -18.52 -1.40 14.33
N ALA A 179 -17.80 -1.95 13.37
CA ALA A 179 -16.34 -2.01 13.34
C ALA A 179 -15.66 -0.76 12.73
N GLN A 180 -16.43 0.27 12.37
CA GLN A 180 -15.88 1.53 11.88
C GLN A 180 -15.04 2.25 12.93
N ILE A 181 -14.04 2.99 12.47
CA ILE A 181 -13.21 3.87 13.31
C ILE A 181 -14.01 4.93 14.06
N THR A 182 -15.17 5.34 13.53
CA THR A 182 -16.13 6.22 14.22
C THR A 182 -16.74 5.59 15.47
N ASN A 183 -16.69 4.26 15.59
CA ASN A 183 -17.12 3.49 16.74
C ASN A 183 -15.94 2.87 17.51
N GLY A 184 -14.71 3.33 17.24
CA GLY A 184 -13.48 2.80 17.86
C GLY A 184 -12.95 1.51 17.24
N GLY A 185 -13.48 1.06 16.10
CA GLY A 185 -12.99 -0.11 15.39
C GLY A 185 -11.94 0.20 14.30
N PRO A 186 -11.43 -0.81 13.58
CA PRO A 186 -10.35 -0.63 12.61
C PRO A 186 -10.81 -0.25 11.20
N VAL A 187 -12.12 -0.31 10.85
CA VAL A 187 -12.59 -0.07 9.48
C VAL A 187 -12.56 1.43 9.14
N ILE A 188 -11.80 1.79 8.10
CA ILE A 188 -11.61 3.17 7.64
C ILE A 188 -12.14 3.45 6.23
N LEU A 189 -12.37 2.40 5.44
CA LEU A 189 -12.91 2.48 4.07
C LEU A 189 -13.85 1.32 3.81
N TYR A 190 -14.79 1.51 2.89
CA TYR A 190 -15.72 0.48 2.43
C TYR A 190 -15.79 0.46 0.90
N GLN A 191 -15.68 -0.72 0.30
CA GLN A 191 -15.91 -0.91 -1.13
C GLN A 191 -17.29 -1.52 -1.39
N PRO A 192 -18.23 -0.77 -2.00
CA PRO A 192 -19.45 -1.34 -2.57
C PRO A 192 -19.16 -1.98 -3.92
N GLU A 193 -19.75 -3.17 -4.18
CA GLU A 193 -19.54 -3.90 -5.44
C GLU A 193 -18.06 -4.27 -5.69
N ASN A 194 -17.77 -4.83 -6.86
CA ASN A 194 -16.42 -5.19 -7.27
C ASN A 194 -16.24 -5.09 -8.79
N GLU A 195 -15.29 -4.28 -9.26
CA GLU A 195 -14.96 -4.17 -10.70
C GLU A 195 -16.22 -4.00 -11.57
N TYR A 196 -17.11 -3.10 -11.16
CA TYR A 196 -18.28 -2.74 -11.97
C TYR A 196 -17.83 -1.87 -13.14
N SER A 197 -17.22 -2.50 -14.14
CA SER A 197 -16.42 -1.84 -15.18
C SER A 197 -16.92 -2.08 -16.60
N ALA A 198 -17.66 -3.16 -16.84
CA ALA A 198 -18.35 -3.41 -18.11
C ALA A 198 -19.66 -4.18 -17.92
N ALA A 199 -20.45 -4.20 -18.99
CA ALA A 199 -21.58 -5.10 -19.12
C ALA A 199 -21.71 -5.62 -20.56
N GLN A 200 -22.45 -6.73 -20.69
CA GLN A 200 -22.88 -7.27 -21.97
C GLN A 200 -24.40 -7.44 -21.95
N GLY A 201 -25.10 -6.93 -22.96
CA GLY A 201 -26.55 -7.11 -23.09
C GLY A 201 -27.42 -6.24 -22.16
N THR A 202 -26.83 -5.27 -21.46
CA THR A 202 -27.55 -4.31 -20.58
C THR A 202 -26.86 -2.94 -20.61
N PRO A 203 -27.57 -1.80 -20.41
CA PRO A 203 -26.96 -0.48 -20.35
C PRO A 203 -25.88 -0.35 -19.27
N PHE A 204 -24.80 0.36 -19.59
CA PHE A 204 -23.66 0.57 -18.71
C PHE A 204 -23.03 1.96 -18.87
N PRO A 205 -22.58 2.62 -17.78
CA PRO A 205 -22.80 2.23 -16.39
C PRO A 205 -24.27 2.44 -15.97
N ASN A 206 -24.81 1.54 -15.14
CA ASN A 206 -26.16 1.72 -14.60
C ASN A 206 -26.10 2.50 -13.28
N HIS A 207 -26.37 3.80 -13.35
CA HIS A 207 -26.33 4.70 -12.19
C HIS A 207 -27.36 4.36 -11.11
N ASP A 208 -28.56 3.90 -11.49
CA ASP A 208 -29.59 3.51 -10.53
C ASP A 208 -29.17 2.26 -9.75
N TYR A 209 -28.52 1.31 -10.42
CA TYR A 209 -27.93 0.14 -9.78
C TYR A 209 -26.85 0.54 -8.76
N LEU A 210 -25.84 1.31 -9.18
CA LEU A 210 -24.77 1.76 -8.30
C LEU A 210 -25.31 2.58 -7.12
N LYS A 211 -26.31 3.44 -7.37
CA LYS A 211 -26.98 4.21 -6.31
C LYS A 211 -27.65 3.28 -5.30
N TYR A 212 -28.37 2.27 -5.76
CA TYR A 212 -29.04 1.32 -4.87
C TYR A 212 -28.03 0.55 -4.00
N VAL A 213 -26.93 0.06 -4.58
CA VAL A 213 -25.86 -0.61 -3.82
C VAL A 213 -25.29 0.32 -2.74
N ASN A 214 -24.96 1.56 -3.09
CA ASN A 214 -24.46 2.54 -2.13
C ASN A 214 -25.51 2.87 -1.04
N ASP A 215 -26.78 3.00 -1.41
CA ASP A 215 -27.87 3.27 -0.47
C ASP A 215 -28.06 2.13 0.55
N GLN A 216 -27.95 0.86 0.13
CA GLN A 216 -28.02 -0.30 1.04
C GLN A 216 -26.94 -0.20 2.12
N VAL A 217 -25.71 0.14 1.71
CA VAL A 217 -24.55 0.30 2.59
C VAL A 217 -24.74 1.46 3.57
N ARG A 218 -25.18 2.63 3.07
CA ARG A 218 -25.46 3.80 3.92
C ARG A 218 -26.60 3.53 4.91
N LYS A 219 -27.68 2.87 4.47
CA LYS A 219 -28.83 2.50 5.31
C LYS A 219 -28.43 1.56 6.46
N ALA A 220 -27.42 0.72 6.26
CA ALA A 220 -26.88 -0.17 7.29
C ALA A 220 -25.98 0.53 8.32
N GLY A 221 -25.69 1.83 8.15
CA GLY A 221 -24.93 2.66 9.10
C GLY A 221 -23.45 2.88 8.75
N VAL A 222 -23.03 2.57 7.52
CA VAL A 222 -21.67 2.84 7.06
C VAL A 222 -21.51 4.32 6.70
N VAL A 223 -20.63 5.01 7.43
CA VAL A 223 -20.34 6.45 7.33
C VAL A 223 -18.90 6.76 6.89
N VAL A 224 -17.98 5.78 6.93
CA VAL A 224 -16.64 5.92 6.34
C VAL A 224 -16.71 6.14 4.81
N PRO A 225 -15.66 6.68 4.18
CA PRO A 225 -15.67 6.90 2.74
C PRO A 225 -15.87 5.60 1.94
N LEU A 226 -16.71 5.69 0.90
CA LEU A 226 -16.86 4.65 -0.11
C LEU A 226 -15.74 4.81 -1.15
N ILE A 227 -15.08 3.72 -1.47
CA ILE A 227 -14.05 3.63 -2.51
C ILE A 227 -14.39 2.52 -3.47
N ASN A 228 -14.26 2.70 -4.79
CA ASN A 228 -14.48 1.63 -5.76
C ASN A 228 -13.15 0.97 -6.19
N ASN A 229 -13.20 0.03 -7.13
CA ASN A 229 -12.03 -0.56 -7.79
C ASN A 229 -12.33 -0.79 -9.29
N ASP A 230 -12.26 0.27 -10.11
CA ASP A 230 -12.50 0.13 -11.55
C ASP A 230 -11.40 -0.73 -12.20
N ALA A 231 -11.78 -1.76 -12.96
CA ALA A 231 -10.84 -2.74 -13.54
C ALA A 231 -9.89 -2.11 -14.57
N TRP A 232 -10.30 -1.01 -15.20
CA TRP A 232 -9.50 -0.15 -16.08
C TRP A 232 -9.78 1.33 -15.79
N GLN A 233 -9.10 2.25 -16.48
CA GLN A 233 -9.30 3.70 -16.32
C GLN A 233 -10.60 4.17 -17.01
N GLY A 234 -11.74 3.58 -16.65
CA GLY A 234 -13.05 3.85 -17.25
C GLY A 234 -13.79 5.03 -16.61
N GLY A 235 -13.46 5.37 -15.37
CA GLY A 235 -14.13 6.43 -14.62
C GLY A 235 -15.50 6.04 -14.09
N THR A 236 -15.81 4.73 -14.06
CA THR A 236 -17.13 4.27 -13.61
C THR A 236 -17.29 4.52 -12.12
N GLY A 237 -18.34 5.26 -11.74
CA GLY A 237 -18.62 5.59 -10.34
C GLY A 237 -17.67 6.65 -9.76
N ALA A 238 -16.84 7.31 -10.57
CA ALA A 238 -15.98 8.38 -10.09
C ALA A 238 -16.77 9.58 -9.54
N PRO A 239 -16.22 10.34 -8.58
CA PRO A 239 -16.81 11.59 -8.10
C PRO A 239 -17.23 12.51 -9.25
N GLY A 240 -18.48 12.97 -9.24
CA GLY A 240 -19.04 13.85 -10.27
C GLY A 240 -19.74 13.15 -11.43
N THR A 241 -19.75 11.81 -11.47
CA THR A 241 -20.45 11.04 -12.52
C THR A 241 -21.96 10.87 -12.29
N GLY A 242 -22.51 11.40 -11.20
CA GLY A 242 -23.95 11.39 -10.90
C GLY A 242 -24.34 10.38 -9.81
N PRO A 243 -25.62 9.94 -9.76
CA PRO A 243 -26.06 8.94 -8.79
C PRO A 243 -25.21 7.67 -8.82
N GLY A 244 -24.92 7.12 -7.64
CA GLY A 244 -24.07 5.93 -7.51
C GLY A 244 -22.57 6.19 -7.54
N ALA A 245 -22.12 7.44 -7.70
CA ALA A 245 -20.72 7.79 -7.51
C ALA A 245 -20.26 7.49 -6.07
N VAL A 246 -19.02 7.00 -5.93
CA VAL A 246 -18.35 6.79 -4.64
C VAL A 246 -17.61 8.06 -4.19
N ASP A 247 -17.07 8.04 -2.97
CA ASP A 247 -16.33 9.19 -2.40
C ASP A 247 -14.91 9.28 -2.97
N ILE A 248 -14.24 8.14 -3.16
CA ILE A 248 -12.88 8.02 -3.70
C ILE A 248 -12.90 7.09 -4.90
N TYR A 249 -12.37 7.54 -6.04
CA TYR A 249 -12.19 6.69 -7.21
C TYR A 249 -10.84 5.97 -7.17
N ALA A 250 -10.82 4.68 -7.51
CA ALA A 250 -9.58 3.92 -7.65
C ALA A 250 -9.52 3.16 -8.98
N ASN A 251 -8.29 3.05 -9.50
CA ASN A 251 -7.97 2.43 -10.79
C ASN A 251 -6.47 2.06 -10.87
N PRO A 252 -6.07 1.17 -11.80
CA PRO A 252 -6.80 0.02 -12.35
C PRO A 252 -6.41 -1.30 -11.64
N TYR A 253 -7.20 -2.36 -11.89
CA TYR A 253 -6.77 -3.75 -11.67
C TYR A 253 -5.87 -4.27 -12.81
N THR A 254 -6.24 -3.99 -14.06
CA THR A 254 -5.65 -4.68 -15.23
C THR A 254 -4.33 -4.06 -15.66
N TRP A 255 -3.30 -4.89 -15.65
CA TRP A 255 -1.95 -4.53 -16.09
C TRP A 255 -1.84 -4.54 -17.62
N PRO A 256 -1.11 -3.59 -18.23
CA PRO A 256 -0.82 -3.67 -19.65
C PRO A 256 -0.04 -4.94 -19.94
N LYS A 257 -0.51 -5.73 -20.91
CA LYS A 257 0.15 -6.97 -21.34
C LYS A 257 1.60 -6.67 -21.72
N ASP A 258 2.54 -7.39 -21.12
CA ASP A 258 3.99 -7.23 -21.32
C ASP A 258 4.49 -5.78 -21.11
N GLY A 259 3.79 -5.00 -20.28
CA GLY A 259 4.02 -3.57 -20.10
C GLY A 259 4.22 -3.14 -18.65
N LEU A 260 4.94 -2.03 -18.48
CA LEU A 260 4.98 -1.25 -17.25
C LEU A 260 4.03 -0.06 -17.39
N PRO A 261 3.10 0.18 -16.46
CA PRO A 261 2.19 1.30 -16.56
C PRO A 261 2.90 2.63 -16.38
N THR A 262 2.71 3.54 -17.33
CA THR A 262 3.36 4.87 -17.33
C THR A 262 2.38 6.04 -17.38
N THR A 263 1.08 5.77 -17.54
CA THR A 263 0.04 6.79 -17.72
C THR A 263 -1.01 6.82 -16.62
N TRP A 264 -1.01 5.86 -15.69
CA TRP A 264 -2.13 5.68 -14.74
C TRP A 264 -2.43 6.92 -13.88
N HIS A 265 -1.40 7.60 -13.36
CA HIS A 265 -1.61 8.85 -12.63
C HIS A 265 -2.17 9.97 -13.52
N ALA A 266 -1.65 10.11 -14.75
CA ALA A 266 -2.18 11.10 -15.69
C ALA A 266 -3.64 10.82 -16.09
N GLU A 267 -4.07 9.56 -16.12
CA GLU A 267 -5.48 9.21 -16.30
C GLU A 267 -6.30 9.45 -15.03
N HIS A 268 -5.76 9.18 -13.84
CA HIS A 268 -6.38 9.54 -12.57
C HIS A 268 -6.68 11.04 -12.49
N GLU A 269 -5.72 11.90 -12.85
CA GLU A 269 -5.90 13.36 -12.88
C GLU A 269 -7.01 13.83 -13.82
N LYS A 270 -7.34 13.06 -14.87
CA LYS A 270 -8.47 13.39 -15.77
C LYS A 270 -9.80 12.94 -15.20
N ILE A 271 -9.81 11.86 -14.43
CA ILE A 271 -11.03 11.17 -13.96
C ILE A 271 -11.46 11.68 -12.58
N SER A 272 -10.51 11.77 -11.63
CA SER A 272 -10.81 12.08 -10.23
C SER A 272 -9.69 12.89 -9.54
N PRO A 273 -9.33 14.09 -10.05
CA PRO A 273 -8.21 14.89 -9.55
C PRO A 273 -8.38 15.42 -8.11
N ASN A 274 -9.60 15.35 -7.55
CA ASN A 274 -9.90 15.85 -6.20
C ASN A 274 -9.92 14.74 -5.14
N THR A 275 -9.39 13.57 -5.46
CA THR A 275 -9.31 12.41 -4.55
C THR A 275 -7.92 11.80 -4.62
N PRO A 276 -7.47 11.07 -3.60
CA PRO A 276 -6.14 10.48 -3.62
C PRO A 276 -5.98 9.45 -4.75
N TYR A 277 -4.84 9.46 -5.44
CA TYR A 277 -4.53 8.41 -6.41
C TYR A 277 -4.44 7.05 -5.72
N SER A 278 -5.35 6.16 -6.12
CA SER A 278 -5.66 4.93 -5.40
C SER A 278 -5.60 3.71 -6.33
N ILE A 279 -4.85 2.69 -5.93
CA ILE A 279 -4.82 1.38 -6.59
C ILE A 279 -5.23 0.33 -5.55
N ILE A 280 -6.46 -0.18 -5.69
CA ILE A 280 -7.03 -1.14 -4.73
C ILE A 280 -6.65 -2.58 -5.03
N GLU A 281 -6.19 -2.88 -6.24
CA GLU A 281 -5.71 -4.22 -6.54
C GLU A 281 -4.54 -4.18 -7.52
N VAL A 282 -3.40 -4.70 -7.08
CA VAL A 282 -2.32 -5.12 -7.96
C VAL A 282 -2.16 -6.62 -7.82
N SER A 283 -2.56 -7.32 -8.88
CA SER A 283 -2.60 -8.78 -8.98
C SER A 283 -1.49 -9.36 -9.87
N GLY A 284 -0.99 -10.53 -9.49
CA GLY A 284 -0.12 -11.39 -10.30
C GLY A 284 -0.87 -12.47 -11.11
N GLY A 285 -2.21 -12.48 -11.04
CA GLY A 285 -3.07 -13.52 -11.60
C GLY A 285 -3.19 -14.77 -10.71
N PHE A 286 -4.13 -15.64 -11.06
CA PHE A 286 -4.31 -16.96 -10.45
C PHE A 286 -3.75 -18.07 -11.34
N ASP A 287 -3.69 -19.30 -10.82
CA ASP A 287 -3.24 -20.49 -11.57
C ASP A 287 -4.43 -21.45 -11.79
N PRO A 288 -4.71 -21.86 -13.05
CA PRO A 288 -5.82 -22.77 -13.33
C PRO A 288 -5.45 -24.24 -13.15
N PRO A 289 -6.44 -25.16 -13.10
CA PRO A 289 -6.19 -26.60 -13.17
C PRO A 289 -5.35 -26.97 -14.40
N GLY A 290 -4.25 -27.71 -14.18
CA GLY A 290 -3.28 -28.02 -15.23
C GLY A 290 -2.33 -26.88 -15.60
N GLY A 291 -2.36 -25.78 -14.83
CA GLY A 291 -1.46 -24.63 -14.94
C GLY A 291 -0.04 -24.90 -14.43
N GLY A 292 0.70 -23.82 -14.19
CA GLY A 292 2.12 -23.87 -13.84
C GLY A 292 2.38 -24.16 -12.36
N GLY A 293 1.39 -24.04 -11.49
CA GLY A 293 1.56 -24.08 -10.04
C GLY A 293 2.01 -22.74 -9.45
N PHE A 294 1.62 -22.46 -8.20
CA PHE A 294 1.89 -21.17 -7.56
C PHE A 294 3.36 -20.84 -7.33
N ASP A 295 4.26 -21.83 -7.34
CA ASP A 295 5.70 -21.55 -7.33
C ASP A 295 6.16 -20.87 -8.63
N ASN A 296 5.61 -21.25 -9.78
CA ASN A 296 5.86 -20.55 -11.05
C ASN A 296 5.19 -19.17 -11.09
N CYS A 297 4.01 -19.01 -10.47
CA CYS A 297 3.40 -17.68 -10.26
C CYS A 297 4.28 -16.77 -9.39
N TYR A 298 4.92 -17.34 -8.37
CA TYR A 298 5.89 -16.61 -7.54
C TYR A 298 7.11 -16.19 -8.38
N GLU A 299 7.68 -17.06 -9.22
CA GLU A 299 8.81 -16.69 -10.08
C GLU A 299 8.48 -15.54 -11.03
N LEU A 300 7.26 -15.51 -11.57
CA LEU A 300 6.77 -14.40 -12.40
C LEU A 300 6.66 -13.09 -11.60
N THR A 301 6.15 -13.17 -10.36
CA THR A 301 5.87 -12.01 -9.51
C THR A 301 6.82 -11.92 -8.32
N ASN A 302 8.10 -12.25 -8.51
CA ASN A 302 9.07 -12.40 -7.43
C ASN A 302 9.50 -11.03 -6.82
N HIS A 303 10.61 -11.01 -6.08
CA HIS A 303 11.14 -9.77 -5.49
C HIS A 303 11.61 -8.74 -6.55
N GLU A 304 12.05 -9.18 -7.73
CA GLU A 304 12.41 -8.28 -8.84
C GLU A 304 11.17 -7.59 -9.41
N PHE A 305 10.08 -8.34 -9.55
CA PHE A 305 8.78 -7.76 -9.88
C PHE A 305 8.38 -6.71 -8.84
N ALA A 306 8.38 -7.08 -7.55
CA ALA A 306 7.97 -6.17 -6.48
C ALA A 306 8.76 -4.86 -6.47
N ARG A 307 10.10 -4.90 -6.62
CA ARG A 307 10.91 -3.67 -6.61
C ARG A 307 10.74 -2.81 -7.85
N ILE A 308 10.48 -3.38 -9.03
CA ILE A 308 10.23 -2.60 -10.24
C ILE A 308 8.82 -2.01 -10.20
N PHE A 309 7.83 -2.87 -10.04
CA PHE A 309 6.43 -2.54 -10.30
C PHE A 309 5.81 -1.73 -9.17
N TYR A 310 6.09 -2.08 -7.91
CA TYR A 310 5.56 -1.32 -6.78
C TYR A 310 6.25 0.04 -6.67
N LYS A 311 7.57 0.12 -6.85
CA LYS A 311 8.25 1.43 -6.91
C LYS A 311 7.81 2.25 -8.12
N ASN A 312 7.42 1.65 -9.24
CA ASN A 312 6.82 2.38 -10.36
C ASN A 312 5.45 2.98 -10.00
N ASN A 313 4.63 2.25 -9.25
CA ASN A 313 3.38 2.80 -8.74
C ASN A 313 3.64 3.93 -7.73
N LEU A 314 4.65 3.76 -6.86
CA LEU A 314 5.10 4.83 -5.97
C LEU A 314 5.64 6.03 -6.76
N ALA A 315 6.31 5.80 -7.90
CA ALA A 315 6.81 6.83 -8.80
C ALA A 315 5.68 7.69 -9.37
N ALA A 316 4.53 7.05 -9.59
CA ALA A 316 3.30 7.68 -10.05
C ALA A 316 2.51 8.37 -8.91
N GLY A 317 3.02 8.37 -7.67
CA GLY A 317 2.40 9.10 -6.56
C GLY A 317 1.19 8.40 -5.91
N VAL A 318 1.09 7.08 -6.00
CA VAL A 318 -0.03 6.35 -5.35
C VAL A 318 0.00 6.53 -3.83
N THR A 319 -1.12 6.91 -3.22
CA THR A 319 -1.21 7.12 -1.76
C THR A 319 -2.22 6.23 -1.06
N ILE A 320 -3.06 5.50 -1.81
CA ILE A 320 -3.78 4.33 -1.33
C ILE A 320 -3.41 3.14 -2.19
N PHE A 321 -2.59 2.23 -1.65
CA PHE A 321 -2.03 1.14 -2.43
C PHE A 321 -2.24 -0.21 -1.74
N ASN A 322 -3.01 -1.10 -2.36
CA ASN A 322 -3.27 -2.44 -1.86
C ASN A 322 -2.69 -3.54 -2.76
N ILE A 323 -2.02 -4.52 -2.14
CA ILE A 323 -1.40 -5.66 -2.83
C ILE A 323 -2.31 -6.90 -2.73
N TYR A 324 -2.82 -7.32 -3.89
CA TYR A 324 -3.72 -8.46 -4.05
C TYR A 324 -2.97 -9.65 -4.68
N MET A 325 -2.76 -10.80 -4.06
CA MET A 325 -2.88 -11.12 -2.64
C MET A 325 -1.57 -10.82 -1.90
N THR A 326 -1.67 -10.43 -0.63
CA THR A 326 -0.51 -10.46 0.28
C THR A 326 -0.39 -11.81 0.99
N TRP A 327 -1.53 -12.38 1.37
CA TRP A 327 -1.67 -13.78 1.74
C TRP A 327 -2.96 -14.32 1.11
N GLY A 328 -2.86 -15.39 0.33
CA GLY A 328 -4.02 -15.90 -0.39
C GLY A 328 -4.85 -16.93 0.39
N GLY A 329 -4.20 -17.95 0.97
CA GLY A 329 -4.86 -19.00 1.75
C GLY A 329 -5.34 -20.19 0.93
N THR A 330 -6.43 -20.82 1.36
CA THR A 330 -6.91 -22.08 0.76
C THR A 330 -8.37 -21.98 0.35
N ASN A 331 -8.70 -22.48 -0.84
CA ASN A 331 -10.07 -22.73 -1.29
C ASN A 331 -10.61 -24.04 -0.69
N TRP A 332 -10.73 -24.10 0.63
CA TRP A 332 -11.25 -25.27 1.35
C TRP A 332 -12.77 -25.42 1.12
N GLY A 333 -13.31 -26.62 1.35
CA GLY A 333 -14.77 -26.81 1.35
C GLY A 333 -15.50 -26.46 0.04
N ASN A 334 -14.81 -26.55 -1.11
CA ASN A 334 -15.34 -26.18 -2.44
C ASN A 334 -15.68 -24.69 -2.60
N LEU A 335 -15.11 -23.79 -1.78
CA LEU A 335 -15.38 -22.35 -1.89
C LEU A 335 -14.78 -21.71 -3.16
N GLY A 336 -13.80 -22.35 -3.81
CA GLY A 336 -13.16 -21.85 -5.04
C GLY A 336 -14.05 -21.98 -6.29
N HIS A 337 -13.83 -21.15 -7.29
CA HIS A 337 -14.47 -21.29 -8.61
C HIS A 337 -13.87 -22.45 -9.43
N SER A 338 -14.50 -22.76 -10.57
CA SER A 338 -14.10 -23.87 -11.45
C SER A 338 -12.78 -23.66 -12.20
N ASP A 339 -12.36 -22.41 -12.40
CA ASP A 339 -11.10 -22.13 -13.10
C ASP A 339 -9.89 -22.11 -12.16
N GLY A 340 -10.09 -22.41 -10.87
CA GLY A 340 -9.05 -22.57 -9.87
C GLY A 340 -9.04 -23.98 -9.30
N TYR A 341 -8.09 -24.23 -8.41
CA TYR A 341 -8.03 -25.47 -7.62
C TYR A 341 -7.93 -25.14 -6.12
N THR A 342 -7.66 -26.16 -5.28
CA THR A 342 -7.75 -26.03 -3.82
C THR A 342 -6.80 -24.99 -3.22
N SER A 343 -5.55 -24.93 -3.69
CA SER A 343 -4.62 -23.92 -3.19
C SER A 343 -5.03 -22.55 -3.69
N TYR A 344 -4.84 -21.54 -2.86
CA TYR A 344 -4.88 -20.14 -3.26
C TYR A 344 -3.62 -19.43 -2.76
N ASP A 345 -2.46 -20.09 -2.80
CA ASP A 345 -1.17 -19.50 -2.40
C ASP A 345 -0.85 -18.21 -3.18
N TYR A 346 -1.33 -18.13 -4.41
CA TYR A 346 -1.24 -16.96 -5.30
C TYR A 346 0.19 -16.56 -5.70
N GLY A 347 1.20 -17.35 -5.32
CA GLY A 347 2.58 -16.91 -5.36
C GLY A 347 2.82 -15.68 -4.47
N ALA A 348 1.96 -15.42 -3.48
CA ALA A 348 1.95 -14.21 -2.66
C ALA A 348 3.22 -14.04 -1.80
N ALA A 349 3.36 -12.88 -1.17
CA ALA A 349 4.50 -12.58 -0.29
C ALA A 349 4.53 -13.50 0.94
N ILE A 350 3.37 -13.75 1.54
CA ILE A 350 3.16 -14.73 2.59
C ILE A 350 2.58 -15.98 1.94
N LYS A 351 3.24 -17.14 2.13
CA LYS A 351 2.77 -18.41 1.55
C LYS A 351 1.44 -18.85 2.14
N GLU A 352 0.75 -19.77 1.48
CA GLU A 352 -0.51 -20.38 1.96
C GLU A 352 -0.40 -20.91 3.40
N ASP A 353 0.70 -21.58 3.74
CA ASP A 353 1.02 -22.08 5.09
C ASP A 353 1.44 -20.99 6.10
N ARG A 354 1.40 -19.72 5.68
CA ARG A 354 1.78 -18.49 6.39
C ARG A 354 3.29 -18.29 6.55
N THR A 355 4.14 -19.12 5.97
CA THR A 355 5.60 -18.91 6.03
C THR A 355 6.02 -17.70 5.19
N ILE A 356 7.06 -17.00 5.66
CA ILE A 356 7.55 -15.73 5.08
C ILE A 356 8.96 -15.88 4.46
N THR A 357 9.22 -17.06 3.89
CA THR A 357 10.54 -17.44 3.34
C THR A 357 10.80 -16.89 1.94
N ARG A 358 9.78 -16.43 1.23
CA ARG A 358 9.91 -15.80 -0.09
C ARG A 358 10.62 -14.46 0.02
N GLU A 359 11.63 -14.23 -0.81
CA GLU A 359 12.40 -12.98 -0.81
C GLU A 359 11.52 -11.76 -1.05
N LYS A 360 10.43 -11.92 -1.82
CA LYS A 360 9.39 -10.90 -2.02
C LYS A 360 8.86 -10.31 -0.71
N TYR A 361 8.68 -11.10 0.34
CA TYR A 361 8.25 -10.59 1.65
C TYR A 361 9.25 -9.57 2.21
N SER A 362 10.54 -9.92 2.19
CA SER A 362 11.60 -9.07 2.68
C SER A 362 11.79 -7.82 1.81
N GLU A 363 11.65 -7.95 0.49
CA GLU A 363 11.68 -6.80 -0.43
C GLU A 363 10.54 -5.81 -0.16
N ILE A 364 9.29 -6.28 -0.09
CA ILE A 364 8.15 -5.41 0.17
C ILE A 364 8.28 -4.74 1.54
N LYS A 365 8.84 -5.43 2.53
CA LYS A 365 9.14 -4.85 3.85
C LYS A 365 10.06 -3.63 3.76
N LEU A 366 11.04 -3.61 2.85
CA LEU A 366 11.90 -2.45 2.66
C LEU A 366 11.09 -1.23 2.23
N GLN A 367 10.15 -1.44 1.30
CA GLN A 367 9.28 -0.39 0.76
C GLN A 367 8.27 0.11 1.80
N GLY A 368 7.65 -0.81 2.56
CA GLY A 368 6.69 -0.44 3.59
C GLY A 368 7.32 0.33 4.74
N GLN A 369 8.49 -0.11 5.21
CA GLN A 369 9.21 0.62 6.27
C GLN A 369 9.67 2.00 5.81
N PHE A 370 10.09 2.14 4.54
CA PHE A 370 10.41 3.43 3.93
C PHE A 370 9.21 4.39 3.95
N LEU A 371 8.05 3.95 3.47
CA LEU A 371 6.85 4.80 3.40
C LEU A 371 6.39 5.27 4.79
N ARG A 372 6.45 4.40 5.81
CA ARG A 372 6.07 4.75 7.19
C ARG A 372 6.84 5.92 7.79
N VAL A 373 8.06 6.17 7.33
CA VAL A 373 8.92 7.24 7.84
C VAL A 373 9.11 8.38 6.85
N SER A 374 8.36 8.38 5.74
CA SER A 374 8.46 9.35 4.65
C SER A 374 7.16 10.15 4.47
N PRO A 375 6.67 10.88 5.50
CA PRO A 375 5.34 11.50 5.46
C PRO A 375 5.16 12.52 4.33
N ASN A 376 6.25 13.16 3.87
CA ASN A 376 6.19 14.13 2.78
C ASN A 376 5.96 13.47 1.40
N TYR A 377 6.07 12.14 1.29
CA TYR A 377 5.63 11.40 0.11
C TYR A 377 4.13 11.61 -0.15
N ALA A 378 3.32 11.70 0.91
CA ALA A 378 1.86 11.85 0.84
C ALA A 378 1.36 13.17 0.23
N ILE A 379 2.28 14.09 -0.12
CA ILE A 379 2.01 15.39 -0.76
C ILE A 379 2.97 15.67 -1.92
N ALA A 380 3.69 14.65 -2.40
CA ALA A 380 4.67 14.81 -3.45
C ALA A 380 3.97 14.73 -4.82
N GLU A 381 4.25 15.69 -5.69
CA GLU A 381 3.68 15.76 -7.03
C GLU A 381 4.62 15.04 -8.01
N ALA A 382 4.11 14.02 -8.70
CA ALA A 382 4.87 13.23 -9.66
C ALA A 382 5.02 13.93 -11.02
N SER A 383 6.24 13.92 -11.57
CA SER A 383 6.49 14.31 -12.95
C SER A 383 6.35 13.13 -13.91
N ASN A 384 6.30 13.40 -15.23
CA ASN A 384 6.59 12.34 -16.20
C ASN A 384 8.02 11.81 -16.02
N PHE A 385 8.24 10.54 -16.35
CA PHE A 385 9.60 9.99 -16.37
C PHE A 385 10.43 10.65 -17.48
N THR A 386 11.74 10.72 -17.26
CA THR A 386 12.71 11.26 -18.25
C THR A 386 13.95 10.38 -18.28
N THR A 387 14.65 10.34 -19.41
CA THR A 387 15.95 9.65 -19.55
C THR A 387 17.14 10.59 -19.67
N THR A 388 16.93 11.91 -19.54
CA THR A 388 17.95 12.93 -19.84
C THR A 388 18.03 14.06 -18.83
N LYS A 389 16.94 14.37 -18.12
CA LYS A 389 16.90 15.55 -17.23
C LYS A 389 17.67 15.32 -15.93
N TYR A 390 17.51 14.14 -15.35
CA TYR A 390 18.03 13.80 -14.02
C TYR A 390 19.16 12.77 -14.02
N THR A 391 19.54 12.26 -15.20
CA THR A 391 20.56 11.23 -15.36
C THR A 391 21.44 11.55 -16.57
N ASP A 392 22.71 11.14 -16.52
CA ASP A 392 23.64 11.19 -17.66
C ASP A 392 23.56 9.95 -18.56
N ASN A 393 22.82 8.92 -18.16
CA ASN A 393 22.65 7.68 -18.92
C ASN A 393 21.22 7.50 -19.42
N LYS A 394 21.04 7.54 -20.75
CA LYS A 394 19.75 7.37 -21.44
C LYS A 394 19.07 6.01 -21.21
N ASN A 395 19.82 5.01 -20.76
CA ASN A 395 19.29 3.69 -20.42
C ASN A 395 18.64 3.66 -19.02
N ILE A 396 18.68 4.78 -18.31
CA ILE A 396 18.04 4.98 -17.01
C ILE A 396 16.84 5.92 -17.19
N ALA A 397 15.68 5.50 -16.70
CA ALA A 397 14.50 6.35 -16.59
C ALA A 397 14.37 6.83 -15.14
N VAL A 398 14.10 8.13 -14.97
CA VAL A 398 13.93 8.77 -13.67
C VAL A 398 12.60 9.50 -13.64
N THR A 399 11.78 9.17 -12.65
CA THR A 399 10.56 9.90 -12.29
C THR A 399 10.82 10.67 -11.01
N ALA A 400 10.57 11.98 -11.02
CA ALA A 400 10.73 12.81 -9.83
C ALA A 400 9.37 13.04 -9.17
N LEU A 401 9.31 12.90 -7.85
CA LEU A 401 8.22 13.43 -7.04
C LEU A 401 8.77 14.58 -6.22
N THR A 402 8.18 15.76 -6.35
CA THR A 402 8.67 16.97 -5.67
C THR A 402 7.59 17.57 -4.80
N THR A 403 7.98 18.09 -3.65
CA THR A 403 7.09 18.86 -2.78
C THR A 403 7.38 20.36 -2.92
N LYS A 404 6.44 21.20 -2.48
CA LYS A 404 6.66 22.65 -2.39
C LYS A 404 7.75 23.06 -1.38
N LYS A 405 8.30 22.12 -0.60
CA LYS A 405 9.28 22.35 0.49
C LYS A 405 10.71 21.91 0.12
N ASP A 406 11.00 21.83 -1.18
CA ASP A 406 12.25 21.31 -1.77
C ASP A 406 12.52 19.81 -1.55
N ASP A 407 11.79 19.13 -0.67
CA ASP A 407 11.91 17.68 -0.48
C ASP A 407 11.50 16.96 -1.77
N ALA A 408 12.30 15.97 -2.19
CA ALA A 408 12.06 15.25 -3.43
C ALA A 408 12.47 13.77 -3.34
N PHE A 409 11.79 12.97 -4.15
CA PHE A 409 12.03 11.55 -4.36
C PHE A 409 12.32 11.33 -5.84
N TYR A 410 13.39 10.61 -6.15
CA TYR A 410 13.76 10.28 -7.52
C TYR A 410 13.71 8.76 -7.67
N VAL A 411 12.64 8.27 -8.29
CA VAL A 411 12.49 6.84 -8.57
C VAL A 411 13.21 6.52 -9.87
N VAL A 412 14.20 5.64 -9.78
CA VAL A 412 15.11 5.28 -10.87
C VAL A 412 14.89 3.83 -11.24
N ARG A 413 14.76 3.55 -12.54
CA ARG A 413 14.72 2.20 -13.12
C ARG A 413 15.48 2.15 -14.44
N HIS A 414 15.70 0.96 -14.98
CA HIS A 414 16.08 0.85 -16.38
C HIS A 414 14.98 1.40 -17.31
N ALA A 415 15.38 2.08 -18.38
CA ALA A 415 14.46 2.61 -19.38
C ALA A 415 13.69 1.47 -20.07
N ASP A 416 14.40 0.43 -20.51
CA ASP A 416 13.80 -0.89 -20.75
C ASP A 416 13.69 -1.64 -19.43
N TYR A 417 12.49 -1.66 -18.86
CA TYR A 417 12.24 -2.23 -17.54
C TYR A 417 12.48 -3.75 -17.46
N ARG A 418 12.61 -4.44 -18.61
CA ARG A 418 12.77 -5.90 -18.67
C ARG A 418 14.23 -6.35 -18.62
N THR A 419 15.16 -5.43 -18.88
CA THR A 419 16.59 -5.75 -18.99
C THR A 419 17.12 -6.36 -17.69
N THR A 420 18.06 -7.28 -17.85
CA THR A 420 18.85 -7.86 -16.76
C THR A 420 20.29 -7.34 -16.77
N ASP A 421 20.61 -6.36 -17.61
CA ASP A 421 21.93 -5.76 -17.67
C ASP A 421 22.20 -4.86 -16.47
N SER A 422 23.46 -4.46 -16.30
CA SER A 422 23.83 -3.41 -15.35
C SER A 422 24.04 -2.09 -16.07
N ALA A 423 23.64 -0.99 -15.44
CA ALA A 423 23.89 0.36 -15.94
C ALA A 423 24.57 1.22 -14.88
N SER A 424 25.61 1.94 -15.30
CA SER A 424 26.27 2.97 -14.48
C SER A 424 25.67 4.34 -14.80
N TYR A 425 25.45 5.17 -13.79
CA TYR A 425 24.83 6.49 -13.97
C TYR A 425 25.23 7.48 -12.87
N LYS A 426 25.04 8.75 -13.16
CA LYS A 426 25.06 9.84 -12.19
C LYS A 426 23.71 10.54 -12.18
N LEU A 427 23.33 11.05 -11.02
CA LEU A 427 22.11 11.82 -10.87
C LEU A 427 22.40 13.31 -10.93
N LYS A 428 21.55 14.08 -11.62
CA LYS A 428 21.53 15.54 -11.59
C LYS A 428 20.23 16.00 -10.93
N VAL A 429 20.32 16.41 -9.67
CA VAL A 429 19.13 16.69 -8.83
C VAL A 429 19.15 18.13 -8.33
N LYS A 430 17.96 18.71 -8.13
CA LYS A 430 17.81 20.03 -7.52
C LYS A 430 17.69 19.84 -6.01
N THR A 431 18.60 20.46 -5.27
CA THR A 431 18.57 20.50 -3.79
C THR A 431 18.35 21.92 -3.31
N SER A 432 18.09 22.08 -2.03
CA SER A 432 18.00 23.38 -1.34
C SER A 432 19.33 24.17 -1.32
N THR A 433 20.46 23.56 -1.68
CA THR A 433 21.75 24.24 -1.86
C THR A 433 22.14 24.41 -3.34
N GLY A 434 21.21 24.18 -4.26
CA GLY A 434 21.42 24.25 -5.70
C GLY A 434 21.39 22.89 -6.40
N THR A 435 21.64 22.91 -7.71
CA THR A 435 21.66 21.69 -8.53
C THR A 435 22.99 20.97 -8.38
N LEU A 436 22.96 19.69 -8.03
CA LEU A 436 24.13 18.86 -7.81
C LEU A 436 24.16 17.67 -8.77
N THR A 437 25.37 17.30 -9.21
CA THR A 437 25.62 16.00 -9.83
C THR A 437 26.19 15.06 -8.77
N ILE A 438 25.56 13.90 -8.59
CA ILE A 438 25.85 12.89 -7.55
C ILE A 438 26.27 11.59 -8.25
N PRO A 439 27.38 10.95 -7.85
CA PRO A 439 28.18 11.21 -6.64
C PRO A 439 29.09 12.45 -6.75
N GLN A 440 29.18 13.23 -5.68
CA GLN A 440 30.04 14.41 -5.57
C GLN A 440 31.50 14.05 -5.27
N LEU A 441 31.77 12.88 -4.67
CA LEU A 441 33.12 12.45 -4.28
C LEU A 441 33.84 11.61 -5.34
N GLY A 442 33.25 11.49 -6.53
CA GLY A 442 33.76 10.72 -7.68
C GLY A 442 33.04 9.39 -7.87
N GLY A 443 33.37 8.67 -8.96
CA GLY A 443 32.72 7.41 -9.31
C GLY A 443 31.33 7.58 -9.93
N SER A 444 30.56 6.50 -9.97
CA SER A 444 29.20 6.44 -10.51
C SER A 444 28.33 5.51 -9.67
N LEU A 445 27.03 5.73 -9.68
CA LEU A 445 26.04 4.80 -9.14
C LEU A 445 25.86 3.62 -10.10
N SER A 446 25.34 2.51 -9.59
CA SER A 446 24.96 1.35 -10.40
C SER A 446 23.49 0.98 -10.19
N LEU A 447 22.89 0.46 -11.26
CA LEU A 447 21.60 -0.22 -11.22
C LEU A 447 21.83 -1.59 -11.86
N HIS A 448 21.67 -2.65 -11.08
CA HIS A 448 21.98 -4.02 -11.50
C HIS A 448 20.70 -4.79 -11.80
N ARG A 449 20.65 -5.41 -12.98
CA ARG A 449 19.56 -6.28 -13.40
C ARG A 449 18.19 -5.58 -13.30
N ARG A 450 17.16 -6.35 -12.99
CA ARG A 450 15.80 -5.87 -12.79
C ARG A 450 15.66 -5.21 -11.43
N ASP A 451 16.19 -4.00 -11.29
CA ASP A 451 16.11 -3.22 -10.06
C ASP A 451 15.55 -1.81 -10.29
N SER A 452 15.06 -1.23 -9.20
CA SER A 452 14.57 0.15 -9.15
C SER A 452 14.88 0.72 -7.76
N LYS A 453 15.22 2.01 -7.68
CA LYS A 453 15.67 2.67 -6.44
C LYS A 453 14.94 3.99 -6.21
N ILE A 454 14.67 4.32 -4.96
CA ILE A 454 14.17 5.64 -4.56
C ILE A 454 15.30 6.42 -3.90
N HIS A 455 15.86 7.37 -4.65
CA HIS A 455 16.81 8.34 -4.09
C HIS A 455 16.06 9.50 -3.46
N VAL A 456 16.58 10.05 -2.37
CA VAL A 456 15.91 11.13 -1.64
C VAL A 456 16.77 12.38 -1.61
N VAL A 457 16.13 13.54 -1.70
CA VAL A 457 16.75 14.87 -1.67
C VAL A 457 16.00 15.72 -0.66
N ASP A 458 16.75 16.50 0.13
CA ASP A 458 16.20 17.31 1.21
C ASP A 458 15.28 16.49 2.13
N TYR A 459 15.69 15.27 2.45
CA TYR A 459 14.85 14.33 3.18
C TYR A 459 14.94 14.56 4.70
N PRO A 460 13.83 14.83 5.41
CA PRO A 460 13.84 15.04 6.84
C PRO A 460 14.09 13.74 7.62
N VAL A 461 14.95 13.80 8.63
CA VAL A 461 15.29 12.70 9.54
C VAL A 461 15.28 13.24 10.97
N GLY A 462 14.08 13.35 11.55
CA GLY A 462 13.86 14.05 12.82
C GLY A 462 14.26 15.52 12.70
N LYS A 463 15.20 15.96 13.55
CA LYS A 463 15.78 17.33 13.48
C LYS A 463 16.86 17.49 12.40
N PHE A 464 17.30 16.40 11.77
CA PHE A 464 18.31 16.41 10.72
C PHE A 464 17.66 16.42 9.33
N LYS A 465 18.46 16.74 8.31
CA LYS A 465 18.03 16.71 6.92
C LYS A 465 19.15 16.09 6.07
N LEU A 466 18.83 15.07 5.28
CA LEU A 466 19.73 14.58 4.24
C LEU A 466 19.63 15.57 3.09
N LEU A 467 20.73 16.22 2.73
CA LEU A 467 20.77 17.02 1.51
C LEU A 467 20.47 16.11 0.31
N TYR A 468 21.05 14.92 0.31
CA TYR A 468 20.65 13.80 -0.55
C TYR A 468 21.13 12.46 0.05
N SER A 469 20.50 11.38 -0.40
CA SER A 469 20.99 10.01 -0.23
C SER A 469 20.71 9.21 -1.50
N THR A 470 21.75 8.59 -2.05
CA THR A 470 21.57 7.61 -3.13
C THR A 470 21.37 6.18 -2.61
N ALA A 471 21.67 5.94 -1.34
CA ALA A 471 21.26 4.72 -0.66
C ALA A 471 19.78 4.85 -0.26
N GLU A 472 19.02 3.79 -0.41
CA GLU A 472 17.61 3.78 -0.06
C GLU A 472 17.44 3.84 1.45
N VAL A 473 16.47 4.60 1.92
CA VAL A 473 16.13 4.69 3.34
C VAL A 473 15.29 3.48 3.72
N PHE A 474 15.74 2.67 4.67
CA PHE A 474 14.90 1.61 5.25
C PHE A 474 13.99 2.17 6.35
N THR A 475 14.57 2.88 7.32
CA THR A 475 13.81 3.50 8.42
C THR A 475 14.65 4.57 9.12
N TRP A 476 14.00 5.41 9.92
CA TRP A 476 14.66 6.27 10.90
C TRP A 476 13.78 6.55 12.11
N LYS A 477 14.39 6.78 13.28
CA LYS A 477 13.70 7.14 14.52
C LYS A 477 14.55 8.05 15.42
N VAL A 478 13.88 8.87 16.22
CA VAL A 478 14.48 9.59 17.35
C VAL A 478 14.35 8.71 18.59
N LEU A 479 15.47 8.37 19.20
CA LEU A 479 15.60 7.49 20.37
C LEU A 479 16.33 8.27 21.48
N GLY A 480 15.56 8.93 22.35
CA GLY A 480 16.11 9.83 23.36
C GLY A 480 16.83 11.01 22.71
N ASP A 481 18.13 11.17 23.01
CA ASP A 481 18.99 12.21 22.46
C ASP A 481 19.59 11.88 21.08
N LYS A 482 19.47 10.62 20.64
CA LYS A 482 20.01 10.11 19.38
C LYS A 482 18.94 10.06 18.31
N THR A 483 19.34 10.29 17.06
CA THR A 483 18.57 9.94 15.88
C THR A 483 19.27 8.78 15.19
N VAL A 484 18.54 7.73 14.83
CA VAL A 484 19.06 6.59 14.06
C VAL A 484 18.42 6.61 12.69
N LEU A 485 19.25 6.46 11.66
CA LEU A 485 18.87 6.29 10.26
C LEU A 485 19.49 4.99 9.76
N VAL A 486 18.73 4.19 9.03
CA VAL A 486 19.23 2.99 8.35
C VAL A 486 19.06 3.19 6.85
N VAL A 487 20.17 3.11 6.12
CA VAL A 487 20.18 3.14 4.66
C VAL A 487 20.80 1.88 4.10
N TYR A 488 20.38 1.48 2.91
CA TYR A 488 20.85 0.27 2.26
C TYR A 488 21.02 0.43 0.74
N GLY A 489 21.74 -0.50 0.14
CA GLY A 489 21.84 -0.67 -1.31
C GLY A 489 22.04 -2.13 -1.70
N GLY A 490 21.98 -2.44 -2.99
CA GLY A 490 22.31 -3.76 -3.55
C GLY A 490 23.76 -4.14 -3.28
N ALA A 491 24.16 -5.38 -3.56
CA ALA A 491 25.56 -5.79 -3.37
C ALA A 491 26.49 -5.03 -4.33
N ASP A 492 27.68 -4.65 -3.83
CA ASP A 492 28.74 -4.00 -4.61
C ASP A 492 28.35 -2.67 -5.29
N GLU A 493 27.39 -1.95 -4.71
CA GLU A 493 26.92 -0.65 -5.19
C GLU A 493 27.63 0.50 -4.47
N VAL A 494 28.06 1.50 -5.23
CA VAL A 494 28.58 2.77 -4.69
C VAL A 494 27.40 3.66 -4.31
N HIS A 495 27.37 4.12 -3.06
CA HIS A 495 26.40 5.10 -2.59
C HIS A 495 27.05 6.30 -1.94
N GLU A 496 26.34 7.43 -1.97
CA GLU A 496 26.76 8.67 -1.34
C GLU A 496 25.60 9.32 -0.60
N VAL A 497 25.89 9.82 0.60
CA VAL A 497 24.94 10.48 1.48
C VAL A 497 25.55 11.79 1.95
N ALA A 498 24.74 12.85 1.98
CA ALA A 498 25.13 14.16 2.48
C ALA A 498 24.18 14.61 3.57
N VAL A 499 24.72 14.98 4.74
CA VAL A 499 23.92 15.49 5.87
C VAL A 499 24.02 17.01 5.92
N LYS A 500 22.90 17.68 5.66
CA LYS A 500 22.83 19.15 5.56
C LYS A 500 23.19 19.79 6.89
N GLY A 501 24.07 20.79 6.87
CA GLY A 501 24.48 21.55 8.05
C GLY A 501 25.34 20.77 9.05
N GLN A 502 25.81 19.57 8.69
CA GLN A 502 26.65 18.72 9.54
C GLN A 502 28.03 18.52 8.89
N GLU A 503 28.90 19.52 8.98
CA GLU A 503 30.22 19.46 8.33
C GLU A 503 31.19 18.46 8.95
N LYS A 504 30.98 18.09 10.22
CA LYS A 504 31.80 17.11 10.93
C LYS A 504 31.06 15.78 11.01
N VAL A 505 31.46 14.84 10.16
CA VAL A 505 31.01 13.45 10.19
C VAL A 505 32.19 12.52 10.44
N LYS A 506 31.96 11.42 11.16
CA LYS A 506 33.01 10.44 11.46
C LYS A 506 32.48 9.02 11.37
N VAL A 507 33.33 8.10 10.95
CA VAL A 507 33.04 6.66 11.03
C VAL A 507 33.20 6.23 12.49
N VAL A 508 32.20 5.55 13.03
CA VAL A 508 32.23 5.01 14.40
C VAL A 508 32.21 3.48 14.42
N GLU A 509 31.92 2.85 13.29
CA GLU A 509 32.01 1.41 13.10
C GLU A 509 32.35 1.09 11.62
N GLY A 510 33.27 0.15 11.42
CA GLY A 510 33.72 -0.29 10.10
C GLY A 510 34.73 0.64 9.43
N ASP A 511 35.11 0.31 8.20
CA ASP A 511 36.10 1.02 7.38
C ASP A 511 35.57 1.27 5.96
N GLY A 512 36.41 1.80 5.05
CA GLY A 512 36.05 1.97 3.65
C GLY A 512 34.94 3.00 3.37
N VAL A 513 34.80 4.00 4.25
CA VAL A 513 33.91 5.15 4.05
C VAL A 513 34.77 6.38 3.77
N LYS A 514 34.63 6.95 2.57
CA LYS A 514 35.27 8.21 2.20
C LYS A 514 34.43 9.38 2.72
N ILE A 515 35.04 10.36 3.37
CA ILE A 515 34.36 11.53 3.95
C ILE A 515 34.99 12.82 3.43
N GLU A 516 34.16 13.75 2.94
CA GLU A 516 34.58 15.12 2.61
C GLU A 516 33.50 16.14 3.03
N LYS A 517 33.91 17.38 3.26
CA LYS A 517 32.99 18.51 3.45
C LYS A 517 32.72 19.17 2.09
N LYS A 518 31.45 19.24 1.68
CA LYS A 518 31.04 19.98 0.47
C LYS A 518 29.74 20.73 0.73
N ASN A 519 29.62 21.95 0.22
CA ASN A 519 28.37 22.74 0.24
C ASN A 519 27.74 22.89 1.65
N GLY A 520 28.55 23.01 2.70
CA GLY A 520 28.06 23.09 4.08
C GLY A 520 27.45 21.79 4.63
N ALA A 521 27.67 20.66 3.95
CA ALA A 521 27.24 19.33 4.35
C ALA A 521 28.46 18.41 4.56
N GLY A 522 28.31 17.45 5.46
CA GLY A 522 29.20 16.31 5.58
C GLY A 522 28.76 15.25 4.58
N VAL A 523 29.61 15.02 3.58
CA VAL A 523 29.36 14.07 2.49
C VAL A 523 30.19 12.83 2.74
N PHE A 524 29.58 11.65 2.64
CA PHE A 524 30.29 10.40 2.76
C PHE A 524 29.84 9.40 1.69
N GLN A 525 30.82 8.68 1.15
CA GLN A 525 30.67 7.69 0.09
C GLN A 525 31.16 6.33 0.57
N PHE A 526 30.45 5.28 0.20
CA PHE A 526 30.74 3.90 0.59
C PHE A 526 30.27 2.91 -0.47
N ASN A 527 30.94 1.76 -0.56
CA ASN A 527 30.47 0.63 -1.36
C ASN A 527 29.72 -0.33 -0.46
N THR A 528 28.48 -0.70 -0.76
CA THR A 528 27.73 -1.69 0.03
C THR A 528 28.49 -3.01 0.15
N SER A 529 28.34 -3.66 1.30
CA SER A 529 28.95 -4.95 1.58
C SER A 529 28.14 -5.70 2.63
N THR A 530 28.49 -6.95 2.91
CA THR A 530 27.89 -7.72 4.01
C THR A 530 28.24 -7.17 5.39
N LYS A 531 29.32 -6.36 5.50
CA LYS A 531 29.74 -5.74 6.75
C LYS A 531 29.07 -4.38 6.93
N ARG A 532 28.34 -4.27 8.04
CA ARG A 532 27.75 -3.01 8.50
C ARG A 532 28.83 -1.96 8.75
N ARG A 533 28.51 -0.71 8.42
CA ARG A 533 29.27 0.48 8.84
C ARG A 533 28.33 1.47 9.52
N VAL A 534 28.89 2.31 10.38
CA VAL A 534 28.13 3.36 11.05
C VAL A 534 28.86 4.69 10.96
N VAL A 535 28.17 5.70 10.45
CA VAL A 535 28.64 7.09 10.39
C VAL A 535 27.86 7.93 11.39
N GLN A 536 28.55 8.78 12.14
CA GLN A 536 27.96 9.71 13.10
C GLN A 536 28.07 11.15 12.59
N ALA A 537 26.95 11.88 12.63
CA ALA A 537 26.84 13.31 12.33
C ALA A 537 26.14 14.02 13.50
N GLY A 538 26.92 14.55 14.46
CA GLY A 538 26.37 15.04 15.71
C GLY A 538 25.68 13.92 16.50
N SER A 539 24.37 14.06 16.78
CA SER A 539 23.56 13.01 17.43
C SER A 539 22.83 12.08 16.45
N LEU A 540 23.08 12.21 15.14
CA LEU A 540 22.58 11.29 14.11
C LEU A 540 23.57 10.13 13.91
N TYR A 541 23.09 8.90 13.98
CA TYR A 541 23.80 7.67 13.65
C TYR A 541 23.20 7.05 12.39
N ILE A 542 24.02 6.86 11.38
CA ILE A 542 23.61 6.37 10.06
C ILE A 542 24.24 5.00 9.85
N TYR A 543 23.40 3.97 9.82
CA TYR A 543 23.77 2.58 9.58
C TYR A 543 23.74 2.31 8.08
N LEU A 544 24.88 1.86 7.55
CA LEU A 544 25.10 1.61 6.13
C LEU A 544 25.11 0.09 5.90
N LEU A 545 24.10 -0.42 5.21
CA LEU A 545 23.88 -1.86 5.02
C LEU A 545 23.88 -2.26 3.54
N GLY A 546 24.20 -3.52 3.26
CA GLY A 546 23.85 -4.17 2.00
C GLY A 546 22.46 -4.82 2.12
N LYS A 547 21.76 -4.98 1.00
CA LYS A 547 20.42 -5.60 0.97
C LYS A 547 20.41 -7.03 1.51
N SER A 548 21.51 -7.77 1.28
CA SER A 548 21.74 -9.13 1.78
C SER A 548 22.38 -9.18 3.17
N SER A 549 22.46 -8.07 3.89
CA SER A 549 22.87 -8.06 5.29
C SER A 549 21.76 -8.67 6.14
N HIS A 550 21.58 -9.99 6.06
CA HIS A 550 20.88 -10.72 7.09
C HIS A 550 21.59 -10.42 8.40
N VAL A 551 20.83 -9.91 9.37
CA VAL A 551 21.28 -9.85 10.77
C VAL A 551 21.52 -11.30 11.17
N SER A 552 22.79 -11.70 11.13
CA SER A 552 23.28 -12.95 11.70
C SER A 552 23.05 -12.96 13.20
#